data_AF-A0A382NJH3-F1
#
_entry.id   AF-A0A382NJH3-F1
#
_cell.length_a   1.000
_cell.length_b   1.000
_cell.length_c   1.000
_cell.angle_alpha   90.00
_cell.angle_beta   90.00
_cell.angle_gamma   90.00
#
_symmetry.space_group_name_H-M   'P 1'
#
loop_
_entity.id
_entity.type
_entity.pdbx_description
1 polymer ?
#
loop_
_entity_poly.entity_id
_entity_poly.type
_entity_poly.pdbx_seq_one_letter_code
_entity_poly.pdbx_strand_id
1 'polypeptide(L)' 'MNKPGDYLIDALRKHAEGEISKRRANVETYRLNPVGIGEHSDIVETIEKEMIEISKYDDILDVLNKYFNDSDPKKLTLHE' A
#
# COMPACT_ATOMS: atom_id res chain seq x y z
N MET A 1 21.96 13.28 -7.75
CA MET A 1 21.76 13.60 -6.32
C MET A 1 20.27 13.75 -6.14
N ASN A 2 19.64 12.88 -5.34
CA ASN A 2 18.18 12.89 -5.17
C ASN A 2 17.76 14.20 -4.52
N LYS A 3 16.73 14.84 -5.06
CA LYS A 3 16.17 16.08 -4.52
C LYS A 3 15.46 15.73 -3.20
N PRO A 4 15.35 16.67 -2.24
CA PRO A 4 14.62 16.44 -1.00
C PRO A 4 13.18 15.92 -1.20
N GLY A 5 12.51 16.34 -2.29
CA GLY A 5 11.16 15.88 -2.65
C GLY A 5 11.08 14.40 -3.01
N ASP A 6 12.15 13.82 -3.57
CA ASP A 6 12.18 12.40 -3.98
C ASP A 6 12.06 11.49 -2.74
N TYR A 7 12.67 11.90 -1.61
CA TYR A 7 12.56 11.18 -0.34
C TYR A 7 11.15 11.22 0.25
N LEU A 8 10.37 12.28 0.00
CA LEU A 8 8.98 12.36 0.48
C LEU A 8 8.08 11.39 -0.29
N ILE A 9 8.27 11.29 -1.61
CA ILE A 9 7.54 10.34 -2.46
C ILE A 9 7.91 8.91 -2.11
N ASP A 10 9.21 8.62 -1.92
CA ASP A 10 9.70 7.31 -1.49
C ASP A 10 9.18 6.92 -0.09
N ALA A 11 9.14 7.86 0.85
CA ALA A 11 8.59 7.61 2.18
C ALA A 11 7.09 7.26 2.14
N LEU A 12 6.30 7.99 1.34
CA LEU A 12 4.87 7.70 1.17
C LEU A 12 4.63 6.34 0.51
N ARG A 13 5.43 6.00 -0.51
CA ARG A 13 5.38 4.68 -1.16
C ARG A 13 5.63 3.55 -0.17
N LYS A 14 6.72 3.63 0.59
CA LYS A 14 7.07 2.62 1.61
C LYS A 14 6.00 2.48 2.69
N HIS A 15 5.38 3.59 3.09
CA HIS A 15 4.28 3.55 4.06
C HIS A 15 3.07 2.79 3.49
N ALA A 16 2.66 3.09 2.26
CA ALA A 16 1.56 2.37 1.61
C ALA A 16 1.86 0.87 1.44
N GLU A 17 3.07 0.52 0.99
CA GLU A 17 3.53 -0.88 0.88
C GLU A 17 3.52 -1.61 2.24
N GLY A 18 3.93 -0.92 3.31
CA GLY A 18 3.90 -1.43 4.66
C GLY A 18 2.47 -1.69 5.16
N GLU A 19 1.54 -0.77 4.90
CA GLU A 19 0.13 -0.94 5.25
C GLU A 19 -0.49 -2.11 4.51
N ILE A 20 -0.26 -2.25 3.19
CA ILE A 20 -0.73 -3.41 2.42
C ILE A 20 -0.17 -4.70 3.00
N SER A 21 1.13 -4.75 3.30
CA SER A 21 1.79 -5.94 3.85
C SER A 21 1.20 -6.34 5.21
N LYS A 22 0.92 -5.35 6.07
CA LYS A 22 0.26 -5.56 7.36
C LYS A 22 -1.14 -6.18 7.19
N ARG A 23 -1.99 -5.60 6.34
CA ARG A 23 -3.36 -6.10 6.12
C ARG A 23 -3.37 -7.49 5.50
N ARG A 24 -2.47 -7.75 4.54
CA ARG A 24 -2.30 -9.09 3.96
C ARG A 24 -1.93 -10.13 5.03
N ALA A 25 -1.03 -9.78 5.96
CA ALA A 25 -0.66 -10.67 7.05
C ALA A 25 -1.88 -10.98 7.95
N ASN A 26 -2.72 -9.98 8.25
CA ASN A 26 -3.95 -10.17 9.00
C ASN A 26 -4.92 -11.12 8.27
N VAL A 27 -5.20 -10.86 6.99
CA VAL A 27 -6.07 -11.72 6.15
C VAL A 27 -5.56 -13.16 6.11
N GLU A 28 -4.26 -13.37 5.89
CA GLU A 28 -3.67 -14.73 5.89
C GLU A 28 -3.77 -15.41 7.26
N THR A 29 -3.66 -14.64 8.35
CA THR A 29 -3.82 -15.17 9.70
C THR A 29 -5.26 -15.65 9.92
N TYR A 30 -6.27 -14.86 9.53
CA TYR A 30 -7.68 -15.28 9.57
C TYR A 30 -7.97 -16.46 8.64
N ARG A 31 -7.32 -16.53 7.47
CA ARG A 31 -7.49 -17.61 6.48
C ARG A 31 -6.91 -18.95 6.96
N LEU A 32 -5.73 -18.93 7.57
CA LEU A 32 -5.00 -20.14 7.98
C LEU A 32 -5.37 -20.63 9.38
N ASN A 33 -5.66 -19.71 10.31
CA ASN A 33 -5.90 -20.02 11.71
C ASN A 33 -7.16 -19.30 12.23
N PRO A 34 -8.36 -19.66 11.75
CA PRO A 34 -9.62 -19.03 12.18
C PRO A 34 -9.98 -19.34 13.64
N VAL A 35 -9.38 -20.37 14.25
CA VAL A 35 -9.68 -20.81 15.62
C VAL A 35 -8.73 -20.12 16.60
N GLY A 36 -9.26 -19.30 17.52
CA GLY A 36 -8.51 -18.73 18.65
C GLY A 36 -8.08 -17.26 18.51
N ILE A 37 -8.35 -16.60 17.37
CA ILE A 37 -8.28 -15.14 17.25
C ILE A 37 -9.62 -14.62 17.79
N GLY A 38 -9.62 -14.30 19.09
CA GLY A 38 -10.81 -14.22 19.94
C GLY A 38 -11.99 -13.42 19.39
N GLU A 39 -13.18 -13.91 19.70
CA GLU A 39 -14.44 -13.18 19.88
C GLU A 39 -14.97 -12.26 18.76
N HIS A 40 -14.35 -12.21 17.58
CA HIS A 40 -14.97 -11.65 16.40
C HIS A 40 -15.88 -12.70 15.77
N SER A 41 -17.18 -12.61 16.06
CA SER A 41 -18.21 -13.50 15.50
C SER A 41 -18.29 -13.47 13.98
N ASP A 42 -17.75 -12.42 13.33
CA ASP A 42 -17.74 -12.27 11.88
C ASP A 42 -16.31 -12.10 11.31
N ILE A 43 -15.71 -13.23 10.94
CA ILE A 43 -14.40 -13.29 10.29
C ILE A 43 -14.45 -12.70 8.88
N VAL A 44 -15.58 -12.86 8.17
CA VAL A 44 -15.71 -12.38 6.79
C VAL A 44 -15.78 -10.86 6.77
N GLU A 45 -16.56 -10.24 7.66
CA GLU A 45 -16.60 -8.78 7.81
C GLU A 45 -15.22 -8.21 8.16
N THR A 46 -14.46 -8.92 8.99
CA THR A 46 -13.10 -8.51 9.35
C THR A 46 -12.15 -8.59 8.16
N ILE A 47 -12.20 -9.68 7.38
CA ILE A 47 -11.43 -9.79 6.14
C ILE A 47 -11.84 -8.70 5.15
N GLU A 48 -13.13 -8.39 5.01
CA GLU A 48 -13.62 -7.33 4.14
C GLU A 48 -13.03 -5.97 4.50
N LYS A 49 -13.02 -5.61 5.80
CA LYS A 49 -12.40 -4.36 6.28
C LYS A 49 -10.91 -4.29 5.94
N GLU A 50 -10.18 -5.39 6.11
CA GLU A 50 -8.76 -5.46 5.76
C GLU A 50 -8.54 -5.32 4.25
N MET A 51 -9.41 -5.93 3.43
CA MET A 51 -9.36 -5.82 1.96
C MET A 51 -9.69 -4.40 1.48
N ILE A 52 -10.66 -3.71 2.08
CA ILE A 52 -10.97 -2.31 1.75
C ILE A 52 -9.76 -1.41 1.98
N GLU A 53 -9.05 -1.63 3.09
CA GLU A 53 -7.85 -0.86 3.41
C GLU A 53 -6.69 -1.19 2.46
N ILE A 54 -6.55 -2.44 2.03
CA ILE A 54 -5.61 -2.81 0.95
C ILE A 54 -5.93 -2.01 -0.32
N SER A 55 -7.18 -2.02 -0.78
CA SER A 55 -7.59 -1.30 -1.99
C SER A 55 -7.26 0.19 -1.93
N LYS A 56 -7.50 0.84 -0.78
CA LYS A 56 -7.17 2.25 -0.57
C LYS A 56 -5.68 2.54 -0.73
N TYR A 57 -4.80 1.69 -0.18
CA TYR A 57 -3.35 1.89 -0.30
C TYR A 57 -2.83 1.49 -1.67
N ASP A 58 -3.45 0.51 -2.33
CA ASP A 58 -3.15 0.13 -3.71
C ASP A 58 -3.44 1.29 -4.68
N ASP A 59 -4.59 1.95 -4.53
CA ASP A 59 -4.94 3.16 -5.29
C ASP A 59 -3.90 4.28 -5.10
N ILE A 60 -3.37 4.45 -3.88
CA ILE A 60 -2.30 5.43 -3.61
C ILE A 60 -1.04 5.05 -4.40
N LEU A 61 -0.64 3.77 -4.38
CA LEU A 61 0.52 3.31 -5.14
C LEU A 61 0.32 3.51 -6.64
N ASP A 62 -0.88 3.27 -7.16
CA ASP A 62 -1.21 3.50 -8.55
C ASP A 62 -1.11 4.98 -8.94
N VAL A 63 -1.61 5.88 -8.10
CA VAL A 63 -1.45 7.33 -8.30
C VAL A 63 0.04 7.72 -8.28
N LEU A 64 0.81 7.18 -7.34
CA LEU A 64 2.26 7.41 -7.26
C LEU A 64 2.97 6.90 -8.52
N ASN A 65 2.63 5.71 -8.99
CA ASN A 65 3.17 5.11 -10.21
C ASN A 65 2.78 5.89 -11.46
N LYS A 66 1.56 6.43 -11.51
CA LYS A 66 1.06 7.14 -12.68
C LYS A 66 1.67 8.53 -12.84
N TYR A 67 1.85 9.28 -11.74
CA TYR A 67 2.23 10.70 -11.82
C TYR A 67 3.65 11.00 -11.32
N PHE A 68 4.24 10.10 -10.52
CA PHE A 68 5.49 10.32 -9.81
C PHE A 68 6.53 9.21 -10.05
N ASN A 69 6.36 8.38 -11.09
CA ASN A 69 7.37 7.40 -11.47
C ASN A 69 8.52 8.08 -12.24
N ASP A 70 9.73 7.92 -11.75
CA ASP A 70 10.95 8.55 -12.27
C ASP A 70 11.38 8.01 -13.64
N SER A 71 10.72 6.95 -14.13
CA SER A 71 11.00 6.36 -15.44
C SER A 71 10.27 7.06 -16.61
N ASP A 72 9.58 8.17 -16.40
CA ASP A 72 8.98 8.95 -17.50
C ASP A 72 10.08 9.73 -18.26
N PRO A 73 10.44 9.32 -19.49
CA PRO A 73 11.55 9.91 -20.24
C PRO A 73 11.34 11.40 -20.53
N LYS A 74 10.08 11.87 -20.50
CA LYS A 74 9.71 13.25 -20.81
C LYS A 74 10.02 14.26 -19.69
N LYS A 75 10.25 13.80 -18.45
CA LYS A 75 10.65 14.71 -17.35
C LYS A 75 12.15 15.01 -17.35
N LEU A 76 12.98 14.18 -17.97
CA LEU A 76 14.44 14.40 -18.06
C LEU A 76 14.84 15.51 -19.05
N THR A 77 13.93 15.96 -19.93
CA THR A 77 14.25 16.91 -21.00
C THR A 77 13.81 18.36 -20.72
N LEU A 78 13.25 18.66 -19.55
CA LEU A 78 12.80 20.02 -19.17
C LEU A 78 13.86 20.82 -18.41
N HIS A 79 15.12 20.59 -18.74
CA HIS A 79 16.26 21.38 -18.29
C HIS A 79 17.00 21.94 -19.51
N GLU A 80 16.36 22.85 -20.23
CA GLU A 80 16.99 23.80 -21.16
C GLU A 80 16.50 25.22 -20.84
#